data_AF-A0AAW2SS80-F1
#
_entry.id   AF-A0AAW2SS80-F1
#
_cell.length_a   1.000
_cell.length_b   1.000
_cell.length_c   1.000
_cell.angle_alpha   90.00
_cell.angle_beta   90.00
_cell.angle_gamma   90.00
#
_symmetry.space_group_name_H-M   'P 1'
#
loop_
_entity.id
_entity.type
_entity.pdbx_description
1 polymer ?
#
loop_
_entity_poly.entity_id
_entity_poly.type
_entity_poly.pdbx_seq_one_letter_code
_entity_poly.pdbx_strand_id
1 'polypeptide(L)'
;MAFTVDKMRVSAFFLLVLVNLQSSALSAPQVPCFFIFGDSLVDSGNNNDLPTLAKVNYPPYGIDFPKGRPTGRFTNGGTTADFLGELLGFDNYIPPFATAQGNEIIRGVNYASGSAGIRDETGELLGVRINLNNQLKNHNVTISRIAGLLGSGTSEHLNKCLYYFVVGSNDYINNYFVPEYYPTSSMYTPEQYATVLVQQYSQHLKGHRISINEQLLHHNVTVSRIARLLGNTPSRKEHLCKCLYYFVVGSNDYINNYFKPEYYSTSKKYNTKEYAAVLTREYSQQLKKLYSFGARKVAVNGLSGVGCLPEELARGTNGSLCVDALNDAVVLFNHKLQALVQSLNNHLPDAQFVYVPALELSEHIPVPGIKFLVKPCCEVSSTTGLCIRGKAPCPDRSLHLFFDNFHPTSAAYKAAAAAAYAEIVELIQ
;
A
#
# COMPACT_ATOMS: atom_id res chain seq x y z
N MET A 1 29.80 13.55 18.61
CA MET A 1 28.89 13.45 19.77
C MET A 1 27.43 13.86 19.47
N ALA A 2 27.06 14.22 18.23
CA ALA A 2 25.66 14.49 17.87
C ALA A 2 24.88 13.24 17.39
N PHE A 3 25.57 12.23 16.83
CA PHE A 3 24.95 11.02 16.26
C PHE A 3 24.44 9.98 17.27
N THR A 4 24.80 10.08 18.55
CA THR A 4 24.43 9.12 19.60
C THR A 4 23.13 9.50 20.32
N VAL A 5 22.73 10.78 20.28
CA VAL A 5 21.56 11.29 21.00
C VAL A 5 20.25 10.96 20.28
N ASP A 6 20.24 10.93 18.94
CA ASP A 6 19.05 10.56 18.16
C ASP A 6 18.69 9.07 18.27
N LYS A 7 19.68 8.17 18.30
CA LYS A 7 19.43 6.73 18.52
C LYS A 7 18.86 6.43 19.92
N MET A 8 19.25 7.21 20.93
CA MET A 8 18.69 7.08 22.28
C MET A 8 17.26 7.62 22.37
N ARG A 9 16.91 8.68 21.63
CA ARG A 9 15.53 9.20 21.57
C ARG A 9 14.57 8.22 20.90
N VAL A 10 14.97 7.62 19.78
CA VAL A 10 14.19 6.59 19.08
C VAL A 10 14.02 5.34 19.96
N SER A 11 15.09 4.87 20.61
CA SER A 11 15.03 3.68 21.49
C SER A 11 14.19 3.91 22.76
N ALA A 12 14.23 5.11 23.34
CA ALA A 12 13.39 5.46 24.49
C ALA A 12 11.91 5.62 24.11
N PHE A 13 11.61 6.11 22.90
CA PHE A 13 10.24 6.17 22.38
C PHE A 13 9.69 4.77 22.07
N PHE A 14 10.49 3.88 21.47
CA PHE A 14 10.09 2.48 21.22
C PHE A 14 9.83 1.71 22.53
N LEU A 15 10.63 1.94 23.58
CA LEU A 15 10.34 1.38 24.91
C LEU A 15 9.07 1.99 25.53
N LEU A 16 8.80 3.28 25.34
CA LEU A 16 7.58 3.91 25.82
C LEU A 16 6.32 3.39 25.11
N VAL A 17 6.41 3.07 23.82
CA VAL A 17 5.32 2.44 23.04
C VAL A 17 5.08 0.99 23.50
N LEU A 18 6.14 0.25 23.85
CA LEU A 18 6.01 -1.11 24.38
C LEU A 18 5.52 -1.15 25.84
N VAL A 19 5.86 -0.17 26.66
CA VAL A 19 5.42 -0.10 28.08
C VAL A 19 4.00 0.49 28.21
N ASN A 20 3.52 1.28 27.24
CA ASN A 20 2.12 1.73 27.21
C ASN A 20 1.11 0.69 26.67
N LEU A 21 1.55 -0.54 26.34
CA LEU A 21 0.65 -1.66 26.01
C LEU A 21 -0.12 -2.22 27.24
N GLN A 22 -0.07 -1.56 28.40
CA GLN A 22 -0.76 -1.97 29.63
C GLN A 22 -1.73 -0.92 30.22
N SER A 23 -2.19 0.06 29.44
CA SER A 23 -3.30 0.93 29.85
C SER A 23 -4.54 0.68 28.99
N SER A 24 -5.40 -0.21 29.46
CA SER A 24 -6.76 -0.44 28.97
C SER A 24 -7.67 0.74 29.30
N ALA A 25 -7.45 1.89 28.68
CA ALA A 25 -8.44 2.96 28.56
C ALA A 25 -8.72 3.13 27.07
N LEU A 26 -9.86 2.64 26.59
CA LEU A 26 -10.31 2.79 25.20
C LEU A 26 -10.44 4.29 24.88
N SER A 27 -9.38 4.88 24.34
CA SER A 27 -9.51 6.14 23.62
C SER A 27 -10.30 5.89 22.35
N ALA A 28 -11.17 6.83 21.97
CA ALA A 28 -11.84 6.80 20.68
C ALA A 28 -10.81 6.70 19.54
N PRO A 29 -11.15 6.06 18.40
CA PRO A 29 -10.29 6.04 17.23
C PRO A 29 -9.83 7.44 16.83
N GLN A 30 -8.56 7.58 16.46
CA GLN A 30 -7.97 8.89 16.10
C GLN A 30 -8.54 9.47 14.80
N VAL A 31 -9.07 8.61 13.94
CA VAL A 31 -9.90 8.98 12.79
C VAL A 31 -11.25 8.28 12.89
N PRO A 32 -12.37 8.93 12.53
CA PRO A 32 -13.69 8.32 12.64
C PRO A 32 -13.94 7.18 11.65
N CYS A 33 -13.09 7.04 10.63
CA CYS A 33 -13.25 6.05 9.57
C CYS A 33 -11.94 5.73 8.85
N PHE A 34 -11.85 4.48 8.36
CA PHE A 34 -10.69 3.98 7.65
C PHE A 34 -11.09 3.14 6.41
N PHE A 35 -10.88 3.69 5.21
CA PHE A 35 -11.20 3.02 3.94
C PHE A 35 -9.95 2.50 3.25
N ILE A 36 -9.97 1.24 2.85
CA ILE A 36 -8.79 0.52 2.34
C ILE A 36 -9.07 0.04 0.92
N PHE A 37 -8.16 0.35 0.00
CA PHE A 37 -8.18 -0.09 -1.40
C PHE A 37 -6.86 -0.78 -1.71
N GLY A 38 -6.90 -1.82 -2.52
CA GLY A 38 -5.65 -2.50 -2.82
C GLY A 38 -5.74 -3.85 -3.48
N ASP A 39 -4.61 -4.54 -3.41
CA ASP A 39 -4.45 -5.91 -3.87
C ASP A 39 -4.36 -6.91 -2.70
N SER A 40 -3.71 -8.06 -2.91
CA SER A 40 -3.55 -9.11 -1.91
C SER A 40 -2.80 -8.66 -0.65
N LEU A 41 -1.98 -7.60 -0.71
CA LEU A 41 -1.22 -7.12 0.44
C LEU A 41 -2.10 -6.58 1.58
N VAL A 42 -3.34 -6.22 1.28
CA VAL A 42 -4.28 -5.63 2.23
C VAL A 42 -5.70 -6.22 2.11
N ASP A 43 -5.90 -7.28 1.32
CA ASP A 43 -7.18 -7.99 1.24
C ASP A 43 -7.52 -8.64 2.60
N SER A 44 -8.76 -8.45 3.06
CA SER A 44 -9.27 -9.00 4.31
C SER A 44 -10.35 -10.07 4.14
N GLY A 45 -10.59 -10.52 2.91
CA GLY A 45 -11.52 -11.62 2.59
C GLY A 45 -12.45 -11.37 1.41
N ASN A 46 -12.24 -10.33 0.59
CA ASN A 46 -13.10 -10.04 -0.56
C ASN A 46 -12.98 -11.11 -1.66
N ASN A 47 -11.89 -11.87 -1.69
CA ASN A 47 -11.66 -12.95 -2.66
C ASN A 47 -12.27 -14.31 -2.26
N ASN A 48 -12.82 -14.45 -1.05
CA ASN A 48 -13.18 -15.75 -0.47
C ASN A 48 -14.22 -16.53 -1.31
N ASP A 49 -15.24 -15.82 -1.78
CA ASP A 49 -16.36 -16.40 -2.54
C ASP A 49 -16.20 -16.25 -4.06
N LEU A 50 -15.06 -15.71 -4.51
CA LEU A 50 -14.76 -15.56 -5.93
C LEU A 50 -14.20 -16.88 -6.53
N PRO A 51 -14.58 -17.21 -7.77
CA PRO A 51 -13.93 -18.29 -8.52
C PRO A 51 -12.57 -17.81 -9.04
N THR A 52 -11.54 -17.88 -8.17
CA THR A 52 -10.18 -17.43 -8.43
C THR A 52 -9.13 -18.31 -7.74
N LEU A 53 -7.93 -18.39 -8.32
CA LEU A 53 -6.71 -18.92 -7.73
C LEU A 53 -6.07 -17.93 -6.76
N ALA A 54 -6.36 -16.63 -6.90
CA ALA A 54 -5.92 -15.58 -5.98
C ALA A 54 -6.84 -15.51 -4.75
N LYS A 55 -6.97 -16.61 -4.01
CA LYS A 55 -7.68 -16.65 -2.72
C LYS A 55 -6.96 -17.55 -1.74
N VAL A 56 -7.09 -17.23 -0.46
CA VAL A 56 -6.30 -17.83 0.62
C VAL A 56 -7.17 -18.10 1.86
N ASN A 57 -8.46 -18.39 1.65
CA ASN A 57 -9.38 -18.83 2.71
C ASN A 57 -9.20 -20.32 3.08
N TYR A 58 -7.95 -20.76 3.19
CA TYR A 58 -7.58 -22.13 3.54
C TYR A 58 -6.28 -22.18 4.36
N PRO A 59 -6.08 -23.22 5.20
CA PRO A 59 -4.83 -23.37 5.95
C PRO A 59 -3.62 -23.54 5.00
N PRO A 60 -2.45 -22.94 5.29
CA PRO A 60 -2.07 -22.39 6.60
C PRO A 60 -2.34 -20.90 6.79
N TYR A 61 -3.01 -20.22 5.86
CA TYR A 61 -3.33 -18.80 6.01
C TYR A 61 -4.27 -18.57 7.20
N GLY A 62 -4.04 -17.46 7.92
CA GLY A 62 -4.79 -17.12 9.13
C GLY A 62 -4.54 -18.00 10.36
N ILE A 63 -3.50 -18.87 10.35
CA ILE A 63 -3.14 -19.72 11.50
C ILE A 63 -2.89 -18.93 12.80
N ASP A 64 -2.38 -17.70 12.69
CA ASP A 64 -2.11 -16.78 13.80
C ASP A 64 -3.15 -15.66 13.92
N PHE A 65 -4.14 -15.62 13.02
CA PHE A 65 -5.25 -14.68 13.15
C PHE A 65 -6.17 -15.10 14.32
N PRO A 66 -6.92 -14.20 14.97
CA PRO A 66 -7.81 -14.58 16.05
C PRO A 66 -8.70 -15.78 15.70
N LYS A 67 -8.73 -16.77 16.60
CA LYS A 67 -9.38 -18.10 16.45
C LYS A 67 -8.69 -19.08 15.47
N GLY A 68 -7.52 -18.74 14.93
CA GLY A 68 -6.70 -19.61 14.07
C GLY A 68 -7.39 -20.02 12.78
N ARG A 69 -8.22 -19.14 12.21
CA ARG A 69 -9.04 -19.44 11.03
C ARG A 69 -8.58 -18.64 9.81
N PRO A 70 -8.59 -19.25 8.62
CA PRO A 70 -8.36 -18.52 7.37
C PRO A 70 -9.46 -17.48 7.16
N THR A 71 -9.07 -16.22 7.00
CA THR A 71 -10.00 -15.10 6.73
C THR A 71 -9.95 -14.61 5.30
N GLY A 72 -8.96 -15.04 4.51
CA GLY A 72 -8.69 -14.50 3.17
C GLY A 72 -7.58 -13.44 3.14
N ARG A 73 -6.95 -13.14 4.28
CA ARG A 73 -5.69 -12.38 4.33
C ARG A 73 -4.54 -13.24 3.80
N PHE A 74 -3.73 -12.68 2.92
CA PHE A 74 -2.57 -13.34 2.32
C PHE A 74 -1.38 -13.39 3.27
N THR A 75 -1.59 -13.90 4.48
CA THR A 75 -0.55 -14.05 5.50
C THR A 75 -0.97 -15.05 6.57
N ASN A 76 -0.09 -15.34 7.52
CA ASN A 76 -0.40 -16.15 8.70
C ASN A 76 -1.37 -15.44 9.67
N GLY A 77 -1.50 -14.12 9.65
CA GLY A 77 -2.29 -13.35 10.62
C GLY A 77 -2.91 -12.07 10.04
N GLY A 78 -2.69 -10.92 10.71
CA GLY A 78 -3.12 -9.60 10.25
C GLY A 78 -2.18 -8.99 9.20
N THR A 79 -2.74 -8.14 8.35
CA THR A 79 -2.05 -7.32 7.32
C THR A 79 -1.61 -5.97 7.88
N THR A 80 -0.87 -5.17 7.09
CA THR A 80 -0.51 -3.79 7.49
C THR A 80 -1.75 -2.96 7.81
N ALA A 81 -2.83 -3.11 7.04
CA ALA A 81 -4.06 -2.35 7.26
C ALA A 81 -4.73 -2.73 8.58
N ASP A 82 -4.68 -4.00 8.98
CA ASP A 82 -5.25 -4.45 10.26
C ASP A 82 -4.52 -3.83 11.45
N PHE A 83 -3.19 -3.91 11.44
CA PHE A 83 -2.37 -3.35 12.51
C PHE A 83 -2.39 -1.81 12.54
N LEU A 84 -2.49 -1.15 11.38
CA LEU A 84 -2.74 0.29 11.34
C LEU A 84 -4.10 0.62 11.98
N GLY A 85 -5.15 -0.15 11.71
CA GLY A 85 -6.45 0.01 12.37
C GLY A 85 -6.35 -0.12 13.89
N GLU A 86 -5.64 -1.13 14.39
CA GLU A 86 -5.39 -1.31 15.84
C GLU A 86 -4.67 -0.09 16.44
N LEU A 87 -3.58 0.37 15.80
CA LEU A 87 -2.79 1.52 16.27
C LEU A 87 -3.58 2.84 16.23
N LEU A 88 -4.49 2.98 15.26
CA LEU A 88 -5.43 4.10 15.18
C LEU A 88 -6.53 4.06 16.25
N GLY A 89 -6.63 2.97 17.02
CA GLY A 89 -7.61 2.81 18.10
C GLY A 89 -8.94 2.19 17.67
N PHE A 90 -9.00 1.50 16.52
CA PHE A 90 -10.21 0.77 16.14
C PHE A 90 -10.34 -0.54 16.95
N ASP A 91 -11.46 -0.70 17.67
CA ASP A 91 -11.74 -1.90 18.48
C ASP A 91 -11.91 -3.18 17.67
N ASN A 92 -12.23 -3.05 16.38
CA ASN A 92 -12.48 -4.16 15.47
C ASN A 92 -11.73 -3.92 14.16
N TYR A 93 -11.31 -5.01 13.50
CA TYR A 93 -10.77 -4.95 12.15
C TYR A 93 -11.78 -4.37 11.16
N ILE A 94 -11.28 -3.59 10.19
CA ILE A 94 -12.11 -3.05 9.12
C ILE A 94 -12.63 -4.21 8.25
N PRO A 95 -13.95 -4.39 8.11
CA PRO A 95 -14.51 -5.54 7.42
C PRO A 95 -14.30 -5.48 5.90
N PRO A 96 -14.18 -6.63 5.21
CA PRO A 96 -14.23 -6.66 3.76
C PRO A 96 -15.61 -6.24 3.26
N PHE A 97 -15.66 -5.57 2.11
CA PHE A 97 -16.92 -5.18 1.46
C PHE A 97 -17.89 -6.36 1.28
N ALA A 98 -17.36 -7.56 1.03
CA ALA A 98 -18.15 -8.78 0.88
C ALA A 98 -19.04 -9.10 2.11
N THR A 99 -18.65 -8.70 3.32
CA THR A 99 -19.40 -9.02 4.55
C THR A 99 -19.86 -7.80 5.34
N ALA A 100 -19.47 -6.58 4.95
CA ALA A 100 -19.76 -5.36 5.70
C ALA A 100 -21.26 -4.99 5.69
N GLN A 101 -21.85 -4.76 6.86
CA GLN A 101 -23.28 -4.55 7.06
C GLN A 101 -23.63 -3.48 8.11
N GLY A 102 -24.85 -2.95 8.02
CA GLY A 102 -25.38 -2.02 9.01
C GLY A 102 -24.51 -0.78 9.22
N ASN A 103 -24.32 -0.39 10.49
CA ASN A 103 -23.61 0.84 10.86
C ASN A 103 -22.08 0.67 10.88
N GLU A 104 -21.54 -0.54 10.78
CA GLU A 104 -20.09 -0.76 10.82
C GLU A 104 -19.37 -0.09 9.65
N ILE A 105 -20.07 0.05 8.51
CA ILE A 105 -19.56 0.73 7.30
C ILE A 105 -19.20 2.19 7.55
N ILE A 106 -19.79 2.83 8.57
CA ILE A 106 -19.49 4.21 8.96
C ILE A 106 -18.04 4.29 9.47
N ARG A 107 -17.52 3.24 10.11
CA ARG A 107 -16.13 3.17 10.61
C ARG A 107 -15.12 2.81 9.52
N GLY A 108 -15.57 2.41 8.34
CA GLY A 108 -14.67 2.00 7.26
C GLY A 108 -15.05 0.68 6.62
N VAL A 109 -14.51 0.44 5.44
CA VAL A 109 -14.67 -0.81 4.68
C VAL A 109 -13.37 -1.06 3.90
N ASN A 110 -12.98 -2.32 3.82
CA ASN A 110 -11.86 -2.78 3.01
C ASN A 110 -12.38 -3.32 1.67
N TYR A 111 -11.95 -2.70 0.57
CA TYR A 111 -12.33 -3.06 -0.80
C TYR A 111 -11.24 -3.84 -1.53
N ALA A 112 -10.08 -4.04 -0.93
CA ALA A 112 -8.94 -4.67 -1.57
C ALA A 112 -9.23 -6.11 -1.99
N SER A 113 -8.58 -6.55 -3.07
CA SER A 113 -8.85 -7.87 -3.66
C SER A 113 -7.55 -8.48 -4.18
N GLY A 114 -7.27 -9.72 -3.80
CA GLY A 114 -6.12 -10.46 -4.30
C GLY A 114 -6.04 -10.45 -5.84
N SER A 115 -4.82 -10.33 -6.37
CA SER A 115 -4.48 -10.15 -7.80
C SER A 115 -4.97 -8.85 -8.47
N ALA A 116 -5.71 -7.99 -7.76
CA ALA A 116 -6.23 -6.77 -8.35
C ALA A 116 -5.11 -5.85 -8.84
N GLY A 117 -5.34 -5.26 -10.00
CA GLY A 117 -4.58 -4.14 -10.52
C GLY A 117 -5.44 -2.90 -10.70
N ILE A 118 -4.77 -1.87 -11.18
CA ILE A 118 -5.35 -0.64 -11.69
C ILE A 118 -6.15 -0.92 -12.96
N ARG A 119 -5.62 -1.77 -13.85
CA ARG A 119 -6.38 -2.20 -15.02
C ARG A 119 -7.44 -3.19 -14.65
N ASP A 120 -8.50 -3.20 -15.45
CA ASP A 120 -9.52 -4.21 -15.34
C ASP A 120 -8.89 -5.58 -15.55
N GLU A 121 -8.27 -5.83 -16.69
CA GLU A 121 -7.76 -7.14 -17.10
C GLU A 121 -6.59 -7.69 -16.26
N THR A 122 -5.98 -6.88 -15.40
CA THR A 122 -4.90 -7.34 -14.54
C THR A 122 -5.37 -8.49 -13.64
N GLY A 123 -4.57 -9.56 -13.60
CA GLY A 123 -4.85 -10.73 -12.78
C GLY A 123 -5.96 -11.66 -13.29
N GLU A 124 -6.53 -11.42 -14.47
CA GLU A 124 -7.60 -12.27 -15.04
C GLU A 124 -7.18 -13.73 -15.22
N LEU A 125 -5.91 -13.99 -15.53
CA LEU A 125 -5.36 -15.35 -15.62
C LEU A 125 -5.57 -16.15 -14.32
N LEU A 126 -5.65 -15.47 -13.18
CA LEU A 126 -5.87 -16.08 -11.87
C LEU A 126 -7.37 -16.28 -11.59
N GLY A 127 -8.28 -15.78 -12.44
CA GLY A 127 -9.73 -15.90 -12.29
C GLY A 127 -10.40 -14.59 -11.87
N VAL A 128 -11.58 -14.69 -11.25
CA VAL A 128 -12.37 -13.50 -10.90
C VAL A 128 -11.71 -12.69 -9.78
N ARG A 129 -11.56 -11.40 -10.01
CA ARG A 129 -10.99 -10.42 -9.07
C ARG A 129 -11.78 -9.12 -9.09
N ILE A 130 -11.78 -8.40 -7.98
CA ILE A 130 -12.35 -7.04 -7.88
C ILE A 130 -11.23 -6.06 -8.20
N ASN A 131 -11.05 -5.78 -9.49
CA ASN A 131 -10.14 -4.73 -9.94
C ASN A 131 -10.50 -3.37 -9.30
N LEU A 132 -9.56 -2.43 -9.32
CA LEU A 132 -9.73 -1.14 -8.64
C LEU A 132 -11.03 -0.41 -9.03
N ASN A 133 -11.49 -0.55 -10.26
CA ASN A 133 -12.70 0.13 -10.75
C ASN A 133 -13.94 -0.39 -10.06
N ASN A 134 -14.00 -1.70 -9.85
CA ASN A 134 -15.04 -2.32 -9.06
C ASN A 134 -14.88 -2.03 -7.56
N GLN A 135 -13.66 -1.86 -7.04
CA GLN A 135 -13.44 -1.39 -5.66
C GLN A 135 -14.01 0.02 -5.44
N LEU A 136 -13.78 0.94 -6.38
CA LEU A 136 -14.34 2.30 -6.34
C LEU A 136 -15.87 2.30 -6.47
N LYS A 137 -16.44 1.42 -7.31
CA LYS A 137 -17.91 1.24 -7.38
C LYS A 137 -18.47 0.74 -6.05
N ASN A 138 -17.82 -0.24 -5.43
CA ASN A 138 -18.18 -0.75 -4.11
C ASN A 138 -18.12 0.36 -3.06
N HIS A 139 -17.08 1.20 -3.09
CA HIS A 139 -17.00 2.37 -2.22
C HIS A 139 -18.15 3.36 -2.44
N ASN A 140 -18.52 3.65 -3.69
CA ASN A 140 -19.66 4.53 -3.98
C ASN A 140 -20.98 3.98 -3.42
N VAL A 141 -21.17 2.66 -3.46
CA VAL A 141 -22.30 1.99 -2.79
C VAL A 141 -22.24 2.22 -1.28
N THR A 142 -21.07 2.05 -0.65
CA THR A 142 -20.87 2.31 0.78
C THR A 142 -21.19 3.76 1.14
N ILE A 143 -20.67 4.74 0.39
CA ILE A 143 -20.93 6.17 0.64
C ILE A 143 -22.41 6.50 0.53
N SER A 144 -23.12 5.91 -0.44
CA SER A 144 -24.57 6.10 -0.58
C SER A 144 -25.34 5.57 0.64
N ARG A 145 -24.88 4.46 1.23
CA ARG A 145 -25.46 3.90 2.46
C ARG A 145 -25.14 4.77 3.68
N ILE A 146 -23.90 5.24 3.81
CA ILE A 146 -23.50 6.19 4.88
C ILE A 146 -24.34 7.48 4.78
N ALA A 147 -24.58 7.97 3.56
CA ALA A 147 -25.44 9.14 3.33
C ALA A 147 -26.87 8.94 3.87
N GLY A 148 -27.43 7.75 3.70
CA GLY A 148 -28.72 7.39 4.29
C GLY A 148 -28.73 7.31 5.82
N LEU A 149 -27.57 7.01 6.43
CA LEU A 149 -27.43 6.88 7.89
C LEU A 149 -27.12 8.22 8.58
N LEU A 150 -26.27 9.06 7.98
CA LEU A 150 -25.74 10.27 8.61
C LEU A 150 -26.40 11.57 8.10
N GLY A 151 -27.15 11.52 7.00
CA GLY A 151 -27.80 12.69 6.41
C GLY A 151 -26.81 13.81 6.09
N SER A 152 -27.09 15.03 6.57
CA SER A 152 -26.22 16.19 6.36
C SER A 152 -24.83 16.07 7.00
N GLY A 153 -24.66 15.19 8.00
CA GLY A 153 -23.37 14.96 8.67
C GLY A 153 -22.38 14.10 7.86
N THR A 154 -22.85 13.47 6.77
CA THR A 154 -22.04 12.55 5.95
C THR A 154 -20.73 13.15 5.51
N SER A 155 -20.77 14.39 5.02
CA SER A 155 -19.57 15.02 4.47
C SER A 155 -18.60 15.39 5.58
N GLU A 156 -19.07 15.92 6.69
CA GLU A 156 -18.19 16.21 7.83
C GLU A 156 -17.47 14.95 8.33
N HIS A 157 -18.19 13.82 8.36
CA HIS A 157 -17.65 12.52 8.72
C HIS A 157 -16.57 12.05 7.73
N LEU A 158 -16.87 12.06 6.42
CA LEU A 158 -15.96 11.58 5.40
C LEU A 158 -14.64 12.36 5.30
N ASN A 159 -14.65 13.64 5.69
CA ASN A 159 -13.47 14.54 5.63
C ASN A 159 -12.41 14.21 6.66
N LYS A 160 -12.80 13.47 7.69
CA LYS A 160 -11.94 13.06 8.78
C LYS A 160 -11.44 11.62 8.58
N CYS A 161 -11.93 10.90 7.57
CA CYS A 161 -11.51 9.53 7.29
C CYS A 161 -10.07 9.45 6.78
N LEU A 162 -9.42 8.33 7.09
CA LEU A 162 -8.21 7.89 6.44
C LEU A 162 -8.53 7.05 5.19
N TYR A 163 -7.85 7.35 4.08
CA TYR A 163 -7.91 6.55 2.85
C TYR A 163 -6.54 5.95 2.56
N TYR A 164 -6.48 4.63 2.37
CA TYR A 164 -5.25 3.88 2.24
C TYR A 164 -5.26 3.02 0.98
N PHE A 165 -4.29 3.27 0.10
CA PHE A 165 -4.19 2.63 -1.22
C PHE A 165 -2.90 1.81 -1.33
N VAL A 166 -3.04 0.53 -1.66
CA VAL A 166 -1.94 -0.42 -1.93
C VAL A 166 -2.26 -1.23 -3.18
N VAL A 167 -2.02 -0.66 -4.37
CA VAL A 167 -2.36 -1.28 -5.67
C VAL A 167 -1.35 -0.88 -6.74
N GLY A 168 -1.16 -1.72 -7.75
CA GLY A 168 -0.37 -1.41 -8.95
C GLY A 168 0.70 -2.45 -9.27
N SER A 169 1.14 -3.24 -8.29
CA SER A 169 2.17 -4.28 -8.47
C SER A 169 1.74 -5.37 -9.44
N ASN A 170 0.48 -5.80 -9.36
CA ASN A 170 -0.07 -6.84 -10.24
C ASN A 170 -0.17 -6.42 -11.70
N ASP A 171 -0.31 -5.12 -12.01
CA ASP A 171 -0.43 -4.65 -13.39
C ASP A 171 0.81 -4.94 -14.24
N TYR A 172 1.93 -5.15 -13.56
CA TYR A 172 3.17 -5.55 -14.20
C TYR A 172 3.37 -7.06 -14.09
N ILE A 173 3.34 -7.61 -12.87
CA ILE A 173 3.71 -9.01 -12.61
C ILE A 173 2.66 -9.99 -13.17
N ASN A 174 1.37 -9.65 -13.10
CA ASN A 174 0.25 -10.48 -13.52
C ASN A 174 -0.46 -9.95 -14.79
N ASN A 175 0.23 -9.12 -15.58
CA ASN A 175 -0.24 -8.68 -16.89
C ASN A 175 0.91 -8.37 -17.87
N TYR A 176 1.64 -7.27 -17.68
CA TYR A 176 2.63 -6.81 -18.66
C TYR A 176 3.76 -7.81 -18.94
N PHE A 177 4.31 -8.45 -17.89
CA PHE A 177 5.38 -9.45 -18.03
C PHE A 177 4.92 -10.87 -18.30
N VAL A 178 3.64 -11.06 -18.61
CA VAL A 178 3.12 -12.37 -18.92
C VAL A 178 2.64 -12.39 -20.39
N PRO A 179 3.57 -12.22 -21.37
CA PRO A 179 3.23 -12.07 -22.79
C PRO A 179 2.53 -13.30 -23.38
N GLU A 180 2.68 -14.47 -22.73
CA GLU A 180 1.97 -15.70 -23.09
C GLU A 180 0.45 -15.57 -22.94
N TYR A 181 -0.01 -14.75 -22.00
CA TYR A 181 -1.44 -14.60 -21.67
C TYR A 181 -2.00 -13.22 -22.00
N TYR A 182 -1.16 -12.18 -22.05
CA TYR A 182 -1.59 -10.82 -22.36
C TYR A 182 -0.77 -10.23 -23.51
N PRO A 183 -1.42 -9.62 -24.51
CA PRO A 183 -0.71 -8.95 -25.60
C PRO A 183 -0.06 -7.63 -25.15
N THR A 184 -0.24 -7.23 -23.89
CA THR A 184 0.10 -5.90 -23.36
C THR A 184 1.53 -5.46 -23.65
N SER A 185 2.52 -6.32 -23.43
CA SER A 185 3.93 -6.02 -23.70
C SER A 185 4.27 -5.99 -25.19
N SER A 186 3.44 -6.60 -26.05
CA SER A 186 3.55 -6.47 -27.52
C SER A 186 2.86 -5.20 -28.04
N MET A 187 1.90 -4.66 -27.29
CA MET A 187 1.13 -3.47 -27.68
C MET A 187 1.76 -2.16 -27.17
N TYR A 188 2.45 -2.20 -26.04
CA TYR A 188 2.95 -1.01 -25.36
C TYR A 188 4.39 -1.21 -24.87
N THR A 189 5.27 -0.22 -25.05
CA THR A 189 6.52 -0.11 -24.26
C THR A 189 6.18 0.14 -22.78
N PRO A 190 7.13 0.10 -21.82
CA PRO A 190 6.82 0.41 -20.42
C PRO A 190 6.30 1.79 -20.20
N GLU A 191 6.94 2.78 -20.82
CA GLU A 191 6.56 4.16 -20.60
C GLU A 191 5.15 4.38 -21.18
N GLN A 192 4.84 3.70 -22.30
CA GLN A 192 3.50 3.64 -22.85
C GLN A 192 2.54 2.87 -21.93
N TYR A 193 2.95 1.75 -21.34
CA TYR A 193 2.08 0.95 -20.50
C TYR A 193 1.81 1.58 -19.14
N ALA A 194 2.85 2.09 -18.49
CA ALA A 194 2.75 3.01 -17.37
C ALA A 194 1.75 4.11 -17.72
N THR A 195 1.87 4.75 -18.90
CA THR A 195 0.89 5.73 -19.40
C THR A 195 -0.53 5.15 -19.56
N VAL A 196 -0.73 3.89 -19.97
CA VAL A 196 -2.08 3.31 -20.09
C VAL A 196 -2.65 2.90 -18.72
N LEU A 197 -1.87 2.34 -17.80
CA LEU A 197 -2.28 2.05 -16.41
C LEU A 197 -2.85 3.29 -15.73
N VAL A 198 -2.04 4.32 -15.86
CA VAL A 198 -2.32 5.69 -15.53
C VAL A 198 -3.63 6.17 -16.16
N GLN A 199 -3.81 6.03 -17.48
CA GLN A 199 -5.05 6.40 -18.18
C GLN A 199 -6.26 5.60 -17.68
N GLN A 200 -6.07 4.35 -17.28
CA GLN A 200 -7.15 3.50 -16.76
C GLN A 200 -7.53 3.90 -15.34
N TYR A 201 -6.56 4.18 -14.46
CA TYR A 201 -6.80 4.84 -13.17
C TYR A 201 -7.55 6.17 -13.36
N SER A 202 -7.20 6.90 -14.43
CA SER A 202 -7.80 8.18 -14.81
C SER A 202 -9.26 8.10 -15.24
N GLN A 203 -9.62 7.08 -16.04
CA GLN A 203 -10.95 6.96 -16.62
C GLN A 203 -12.03 6.82 -15.54
N HIS A 204 -11.63 6.33 -14.36
CA HIS A 204 -12.47 6.18 -13.18
C HIS A 204 -12.59 7.45 -12.33
N LEU A 205 -11.81 8.51 -12.64
CA LEU A 205 -11.83 9.83 -11.99
C LEU A 205 -12.02 11.01 -12.99
N LYS A 206 -12.13 10.71 -14.28
CA LYS A 206 -12.35 11.52 -15.52
C LYS A 206 -11.26 12.53 -15.96
N GLY A 207 -10.30 11.97 -16.73
CA GLY A 207 -9.71 12.38 -18.05
C GLY A 207 -8.66 13.52 -18.12
N HIS A 208 -7.42 13.42 -18.65
CA HIS A 208 -6.70 12.53 -19.59
C HIS A 208 -5.18 12.55 -19.30
N ARG A 209 -4.45 11.44 -19.59
CA ARG A 209 -3.06 11.06 -19.15
C ARG A 209 -2.86 11.28 -17.64
N ILE A 210 -2.11 10.44 -16.92
CA ILE A 210 -1.94 10.54 -15.44
C ILE A 210 -0.62 9.94 -14.89
N SER A 211 0.52 10.60 -15.09
CA SER A 211 1.51 10.59 -13.98
C SER A 211 0.80 11.02 -12.68
N ILE A 212 1.21 10.76 -11.42
CA ILE A 212 0.43 11.24 -10.24
C ILE A 212 -0.03 12.71 -10.43
N ASN A 213 0.70 13.54 -11.19
CA ASN A 213 0.34 14.88 -11.58
C ASN A 213 -1.10 14.94 -12.06
N GLU A 214 -1.53 14.08 -12.97
CA GLU A 214 -2.90 14.15 -13.44
C GLU A 214 -3.88 13.33 -12.56
N GLN A 215 -3.43 12.37 -11.69
CA GLN A 215 -4.27 11.70 -10.64
C GLN A 215 -4.86 12.77 -9.74
N LEU A 216 -4.01 13.75 -9.45
CA LEU A 216 -4.32 14.87 -8.59
C LEU A 216 -5.28 15.85 -9.28
N LEU A 217 -5.12 16.09 -10.59
CA LEU A 217 -6.03 16.97 -11.35
C LEU A 217 -7.47 16.45 -11.30
N HIS A 218 -7.66 15.12 -11.23
CA HIS A 218 -8.98 14.49 -11.25
C HIS A 218 -9.56 14.28 -9.86
N HIS A 219 -8.70 14.02 -8.87
CA HIS A 219 -9.06 14.16 -7.47
C HIS A 219 -9.67 15.54 -7.20
N ASN A 220 -9.07 16.63 -7.72
CA ASN A 220 -9.64 17.98 -7.61
C ASN A 220 -11.06 18.10 -8.22
N VAL A 221 -11.34 17.44 -9.36
CA VAL A 221 -12.67 17.43 -10.00
C VAL A 221 -13.69 16.68 -9.15
N THR A 222 -13.30 15.53 -8.59
CA THR A 222 -14.15 14.74 -7.68
C THR A 222 -14.50 15.54 -6.44
N VAL A 223 -13.52 16.22 -5.84
CA VAL A 223 -13.73 17.07 -4.67
C VAL A 223 -14.57 18.29 -5.03
N SER A 224 -14.41 18.87 -6.23
CA SER A 224 -15.30 19.95 -6.72
C SER A 224 -16.75 19.50 -6.92
N ARG A 225 -16.99 18.24 -7.31
CA ARG A 225 -18.36 17.68 -7.41
C ARG A 225 -18.95 17.38 -6.05
N ILE A 226 -18.16 16.80 -5.15
CA ILE A 226 -18.53 16.63 -3.74
C ILE A 226 -18.93 18.00 -3.21
N ALA A 227 -18.05 19.00 -3.25
CA ALA A 227 -18.31 20.37 -2.80
C ALA A 227 -19.59 21.00 -3.40
N ARG A 228 -19.93 20.70 -4.66
CA ARG A 228 -21.16 21.17 -5.30
C ARG A 228 -22.41 20.46 -4.77
N LEU A 229 -22.32 19.17 -4.46
CA LEU A 229 -23.39 18.41 -3.80
C LEU A 229 -23.57 18.86 -2.34
N LEU A 230 -22.55 19.46 -1.71
CA LEU A 230 -22.58 19.84 -0.29
C LEU A 230 -23.33 21.14 0.02
N GLY A 231 -23.79 21.90 -0.99
CA GLY A 231 -24.74 23.02 -0.82
C GLY A 231 -24.25 24.24 -0.02
N ASN A 232 -23.10 24.18 0.65
CA ASN A 232 -22.50 25.29 1.39
C ASN A 232 -20.98 25.29 1.20
N THR A 233 -20.42 26.50 1.22
CA THR A 233 -19.06 26.81 0.77
C THR A 233 -18.03 26.92 1.92
N PRO A 234 -17.84 25.94 2.84
CA PRO A 234 -16.50 25.72 3.36
C PRO A 234 -15.66 25.26 2.17
N SER A 235 -14.75 26.13 1.73
CA SER A 235 -14.08 25.98 0.43
C SER A 235 -13.42 24.60 0.34
N ARG A 236 -13.50 23.93 -0.80
CA ARG A 236 -12.74 22.70 -1.17
C ARG A 236 -11.38 22.52 -0.46
N LYS A 237 -10.61 23.60 -0.27
CA LYS A 237 -9.32 23.59 0.44
C LYS A 237 -9.43 23.26 1.92
N GLU A 238 -10.45 23.75 2.62
CA GLU A 238 -10.73 23.46 4.03
C GLU A 238 -11.14 21.99 4.26
N HIS A 239 -11.76 21.39 3.24
CA HIS A 239 -12.10 19.98 3.26
C HIS A 239 -10.85 19.11 3.06
N LEU A 240 -10.06 19.42 2.03
CA LEU A 240 -8.88 18.64 1.67
C LEU A 240 -7.71 18.76 2.66
N CYS A 241 -7.63 19.85 3.42
CA CYS A 241 -6.61 19.98 4.45
C CYS A 241 -6.82 19.04 5.65
N LYS A 242 -8.03 18.49 5.81
CA LYS A 242 -8.39 17.56 6.90
C LYS A 242 -8.17 16.09 6.54
N CYS A 243 -8.07 15.76 5.26
CA CYS A 243 -7.82 14.40 4.78
C CYS A 243 -6.34 14.02 4.88
N LEU A 244 -6.04 12.79 5.32
CA LEU A 244 -4.71 12.18 5.20
C LEU A 244 -4.65 11.29 3.95
N TYR A 245 -3.70 11.56 3.07
CA TYR A 245 -3.43 10.76 1.86
C TYR A 245 -2.23 9.84 2.08
N TYR A 246 -2.39 8.54 1.85
CA TYR A 246 -1.32 7.55 1.97
C TYR A 246 -1.16 6.76 0.66
N PHE A 247 0.04 6.82 0.05
CA PHE A 247 0.34 6.16 -1.22
C PHE A 247 1.47 5.14 -1.09
N VAL A 248 1.32 3.96 -1.70
CA VAL A 248 2.39 2.96 -1.86
C VAL A 248 2.60 2.71 -3.35
N VAL A 249 3.64 3.31 -3.94
CA VAL A 249 3.93 3.25 -5.38
C VAL A 249 5.45 3.28 -5.63
N GLY A 250 5.93 2.64 -6.70
CA GLY A 250 7.31 2.75 -7.20
C GLY A 250 8.13 1.46 -7.25
N SER A 251 7.71 0.37 -6.58
CA SER A 251 8.44 -0.92 -6.64
C SER A 251 8.47 -1.49 -8.06
N ASN A 252 7.45 -1.17 -8.87
CA ASN A 252 7.35 -1.60 -10.25
C ASN A 252 8.34 -0.91 -11.18
N ASP A 253 8.66 0.35 -10.92
CA ASP A 253 9.64 1.11 -11.71
C ASP A 253 11.02 0.42 -11.67
N TYR A 254 11.30 -0.37 -10.63
CA TYR A 254 12.51 -1.17 -10.52
C TYR A 254 12.36 -2.61 -11.02
N ILE A 255 11.55 -3.45 -10.36
CA ILE A 255 11.44 -4.90 -10.66
C ILE A 255 10.91 -5.15 -12.08
N ASN A 256 10.08 -4.21 -12.51
CA ASN A 256 9.13 -4.34 -13.60
C ASN A 256 9.36 -3.23 -14.64
N ASN A 257 10.56 -2.65 -14.67
CA ASN A 257 11.01 -1.71 -15.69
C ASN A 257 12.54 -1.66 -15.72
N TYR A 258 13.17 -1.09 -14.71
CA TYR A 258 14.62 -0.88 -14.75
C TYR A 258 15.41 -2.20 -14.89
N PHE A 259 15.01 -3.25 -14.16
CA PHE A 259 15.69 -4.55 -14.12
C PHE A 259 15.16 -5.58 -15.12
N LYS A 260 14.48 -5.13 -16.18
CA LYS A 260 13.97 -5.97 -17.26
C LYS A 260 14.52 -5.55 -18.63
N PRO A 261 15.86 -5.55 -18.82
CA PRO A 261 16.51 -5.06 -20.05
C PRO A 261 16.19 -5.86 -21.32
N GLU A 262 15.66 -7.07 -21.17
CA GLU A 262 15.14 -7.91 -22.24
C GLU A 262 13.87 -7.33 -22.85
N TYR A 263 13.07 -6.63 -22.05
CA TYR A 263 11.85 -5.96 -22.51
C TYR A 263 12.10 -4.46 -22.73
N TYR A 264 13.04 -3.84 -22.01
CA TYR A 264 13.11 -2.38 -21.88
C TYR A 264 14.46 -1.76 -22.11
N SER A 265 14.40 -0.48 -22.50
CA SER A 265 15.59 0.33 -22.75
C SER A 265 15.98 1.21 -21.56
N THR A 266 15.22 1.23 -20.47
CA THR A 266 15.44 2.14 -19.34
C THR A 266 16.83 2.00 -18.74
N SER A 267 17.26 0.78 -18.42
CA SER A 267 18.61 0.49 -17.93
C SER A 267 19.70 0.67 -19.00
N LYS A 268 19.34 0.76 -20.29
CA LYS A 268 20.25 1.12 -21.40
C LYS A 268 20.37 2.65 -21.56
N LYS A 269 19.36 3.40 -21.13
CA LYS A 269 19.26 4.87 -21.22
C LYS A 269 19.75 5.58 -19.96
N TYR A 270 19.55 4.97 -18.80
CA TYR A 270 19.83 5.57 -17.50
C TYR A 270 20.53 4.56 -16.61
N ASN A 271 21.57 5.00 -15.91
CA ASN A 271 22.04 4.27 -14.74
C ASN A 271 21.06 4.44 -13.55
N THR A 272 21.22 3.66 -12.48
CA THR A 272 20.29 3.63 -11.33
C THR A 272 20.15 5.00 -10.66
N LYS A 273 21.23 5.80 -10.64
CA LYS A 273 21.24 7.16 -10.07
C LYS A 273 20.45 8.16 -10.91
N GLU A 274 20.62 8.11 -12.23
CA GLU A 274 19.86 8.92 -13.17
C GLU A 274 18.39 8.55 -13.13
N TYR A 275 18.08 7.25 -13.12
CA TYR A 275 16.70 6.78 -13.08
C TYR A 275 15.99 7.16 -11.78
N ALA A 276 16.64 6.99 -10.62
CA ALA A 276 16.12 7.46 -9.35
C ALA A 276 15.87 8.98 -9.35
N ALA A 277 16.74 9.77 -9.98
CA ALA A 277 16.54 11.22 -10.13
C ALA A 277 15.34 11.58 -11.03
N VAL A 278 15.12 10.82 -12.11
CA VAL A 278 13.95 10.95 -12.98
C VAL A 278 12.67 10.68 -12.17
N LEU A 279 12.62 9.55 -11.46
CA LEU A 279 11.46 9.16 -10.65
C LEU A 279 11.16 10.17 -9.54
N THR A 280 12.17 10.59 -8.76
CA THR A 280 11.95 11.57 -7.69
C THR A 280 11.53 12.95 -8.24
N ARG A 281 12.07 13.38 -9.38
CA ARG A 281 11.65 14.64 -10.00
C ARG A 281 10.18 14.59 -10.42
N GLU A 282 9.77 13.47 -10.99
CA GLU A 282 8.37 13.28 -11.37
C GLU A 282 7.49 13.26 -10.11
N TYR A 283 7.88 12.50 -9.08
CA TYR A 283 7.14 12.42 -7.82
C TYR A 283 7.06 13.76 -7.06
N SER A 284 8.03 14.66 -7.24
CA SER A 284 7.97 16.03 -6.71
C SER A 284 6.86 16.87 -7.33
N GLN A 285 6.76 16.86 -8.67
CA GLN A 285 5.74 17.62 -9.40
C GLN A 285 4.35 17.14 -9.00
N GLN A 286 4.26 15.82 -8.89
CA GLN A 286 3.13 15.05 -8.44
C GLN A 286 2.69 15.56 -7.05
N LEU A 287 3.49 15.43 -6.00
CA LEU A 287 3.11 15.90 -4.66
C LEU A 287 2.78 17.41 -4.56
N LYS A 288 3.50 18.28 -5.30
CA LYS A 288 3.19 19.73 -5.38
C LYS A 288 1.80 20.01 -5.94
N LYS A 289 1.34 19.17 -6.85
CA LYS A 289 0.02 19.28 -7.47
C LYS A 289 -1.09 18.83 -6.52
N LEU A 290 -0.85 17.85 -5.66
CA LEU A 290 -1.79 17.39 -4.63
C LEU A 290 -2.02 18.52 -3.63
N TYR A 291 -0.92 19.16 -3.24
CA TYR A 291 -0.94 20.35 -2.42
C TYR A 291 -1.71 21.52 -3.05
N SER A 292 -1.53 21.79 -4.35
CA SER A 292 -2.25 22.90 -5.02
C SER A 292 -3.77 22.71 -5.03
N PHE A 293 -4.25 21.46 -4.95
CA PHE A 293 -5.67 21.16 -4.85
C PHE A 293 -6.25 21.31 -3.46
N GLY A 294 -5.42 21.27 -2.42
CA GLY A 294 -5.85 21.55 -1.06
C GLY A 294 -5.38 20.52 -0.05
N ALA A 295 -4.75 19.42 -0.48
CA ALA A 295 -4.17 18.48 0.47
C ALA A 295 -3.09 19.17 1.31
N ARG A 296 -3.11 18.91 2.61
CA ARG A 296 -2.12 19.44 3.54
C ARG A 296 -1.42 18.35 4.33
N LYS A 297 -2.02 17.17 4.50
CA LYS A 297 -1.46 16.04 5.24
C LYS A 297 -1.23 14.88 4.27
N VAL A 298 0.03 14.56 3.97
CA VAL A 298 0.39 13.55 2.96
C VAL A 298 1.50 12.64 3.46
N ALA A 299 1.21 11.35 3.52
CA ALA A 299 2.17 10.30 3.80
C ALA A 299 2.75 9.75 2.48
N VAL A 300 4.08 9.78 2.35
CA VAL A 300 4.84 9.41 1.16
C VAL A 300 5.65 8.18 1.48
N ASN A 301 5.20 7.01 1.02
CA ASN A 301 5.88 5.75 1.34
C ASN A 301 7.14 5.56 0.50
N GLY A 302 8.20 5.07 1.14
CA GLY A 302 9.38 4.54 0.47
C GLY A 302 9.09 3.22 -0.25
N LEU A 303 10.12 2.65 -0.86
CA LEU A 303 10.09 1.34 -1.47
C LEU A 303 10.76 0.31 -0.56
N SER A 304 10.13 -0.86 -0.47
CA SER A 304 10.69 -2.02 0.21
C SER A 304 11.81 -2.65 -0.64
N GLY A 305 12.81 -3.29 -0.01
CA GLY A 305 13.93 -3.95 -0.70
C GLY A 305 13.49 -5.08 -1.64
N VAL A 306 13.24 -4.72 -2.89
CA VAL A 306 12.60 -5.62 -3.87
C VAL A 306 13.47 -6.82 -4.26
N GLY A 307 14.79 -6.73 -4.10
CA GLY A 307 15.72 -7.81 -4.37
C GLY A 307 15.62 -8.98 -3.38
N CYS A 308 14.87 -8.81 -2.28
CA CYS A 308 14.65 -9.85 -1.28
C CYS A 308 13.35 -10.63 -1.47
N LEU A 309 12.56 -10.33 -2.50
CA LEU A 309 11.37 -11.15 -2.81
C LEU A 309 11.81 -12.58 -3.14
N PRO A 310 11.23 -13.63 -2.53
CA PRO A 310 11.58 -15.02 -2.82
C PRO A 310 11.60 -15.37 -4.32
N GLU A 311 10.68 -14.77 -5.08
CA GLU A 311 10.62 -14.90 -6.54
C GLU A 311 11.85 -14.32 -7.25
N GLU A 312 12.41 -13.19 -6.78
CA GLU A 312 13.63 -12.61 -7.32
C GLU A 312 14.88 -13.38 -6.86
N LEU A 313 14.87 -13.94 -5.65
CA LEU A 313 15.95 -14.82 -5.17
C LEU A 313 16.10 -16.06 -6.05
N ALA A 314 14.99 -16.61 -6.55
CA ALA A 314 14.99 -17.77 -7.45
C ALA A 314 15.72 -17.50 -8.78
N ARG A 315 15.92 -16.22 -9.16
CA ARG A 315 16.68 -15.81 -10.35
C ARG A 315 18.19 -15.73 -10.11
N GLY A 316 18.62 -15.82 -8.85
CA GLY A 316 20.03 -15.85 -8.44
C GLY A 316 20.50 -14.56 -7.76
N THR A 317 21.30 -14.71 -6.70
CA THR A 317 21.78 -13.61 -5.84
C THR A 317 23.29 -13.38 -5.92
N ASN A 318 24.01 -14.14 -6.75
CA ASN A 318 25.49 -14.14 -6.80
C ASN A 318 26.17 -14.40 -5.44
N GLY A 319 25.52 -15.14 -4.54
CA GLY A 319 26.05 -15.50 -3.22
C GLY A 319 25.65 -14.55 -2.09
N SER A 320 24.99 -13.42 -2.40
CA SER A 320 24.39 -12.52 -1.42
C SER A 320 23.06 -13.05 -0.86
N LEU A 321 22.60 -12.48 0.26
CA LEU A 321 21.31 -12.85 0.88
C LEU A 321 20.11 -12.38 0.03
N CYS A 322 20.26 -11.28 -0.69
CA CYS A 322 19.27 -10.75 -1.62
C CYS A 322 19.94 -10.36 -2.95
N VAL A 323 19.14 -9.95 -3.93
CA VAL A 323 19.67 -9.39 -5.19
C VAL A 323 20.12 -7.95 -4.93
N ASP A 324 21.41 -7.75 -4.61
CA ASP A 324 21.97 -6.47 -4.16
C ASP A 324 21.70 -5.32 -5.14
N ALA A 325 21.88 -5.56 -6.45
CA ALA A 325 21.66 -4.54 -7.48
C ALA A 325 20.24 -3.95 -7.43
N LEU A 326 19.23 -4.79 -7.13
CA LEU A 326 17.83 -4.37 -6.99
C LEU A 326 17.64 -3.50 -5.75
N ASN A 327 18.22 -3.92 -4.63
CA ASN A 327 18.12 -3.22 -3.36
C ASN A 327 18.88 -1.89 -3.35
N ASP A 328 20.09 -1.84 -3.91
CA ASP A 328 20.89 -0.62 -4.00
C ASP A 328 20.16 0.48 -4.78
N ALA A 329 19.46 0.11 -5.86
CA ALA A 329 18.67 1.05 -6.65
C ALA A 329 17.46 1.60 -5.87
N VAL A 330 16.81 0.74 -5.07
CA VAL A 330 15.71 1.13 -4.17
C VAL A 330 16.19 2.04 -3.03
N VAL A 331 17.31 1.71 -2.38
CA VAL A 331 17.91 2.54 -1.31
C VAL A 331 18.22 3.94 -1.83
N LEU A 332 18.80 4.02 -3.04
CA LEU A 332 19.10 5.29 -3.68
C LEU A 332 17.85 6.13 -3.96
N PHE A 333 16.75 5.50 -4.38
CA PHE A 333 15.47 6.16 -4.56
C PHE A 333 14.89 6.67 -3.23
N ASN A 334 14.90 5.84 -2.19
CA ASN A 334 14.39 6.21 -0.87
C ASN A 334 15.14 7.41 -0.26
N HIS A 335 16.47 7.45 -0.38
CA HIS A 335 17.26 8.62 0.05
C HIS A 335 16.85 9.90 -0.70
N LYS A 336 16.63 9.80 -2.01
CA LYS A 336 16.15 10.95 -2.81
C LYS A 336 14.73 11.35 -2.43
N LEU A 337 13.87 10.39 -2.09
CA LEU A 337 12.49 10.63 -1.68
C LEU A 337 12.41 11.33 -0.32
N GLN A 338 13.26 10.95 0.64
CA GLN A 338 13.40 11.67 1.92
C GLN A 338 13.83 13.13 1.71
N ALA A 339 14.86 13.36 0.88
CA ALA A 339 15.29 14.72 0.54
C ALA A 339 14.19 15.53 -0.17
N LEU A 340 13.39 14.87 -1.01
CA LEU A 340 12.22 15.49 -1.63
C LEU A 340 11.18 15.90 -0.59
N VAL A 341 10.82 15.03 0.36
CA VAL A 341 9.85 15.36 1.42
C VAL A 341 10.30 16.58 2.22
N GLN A 342 11.58 16.63 2.63
CA GLN A 342 12.16 17.80 3.31
C GLN A 342 12.07 19.06 2.45
N SER A 343 12.39 18.95 1.16
CA SER A 343 12.28 20.07 0.22
C SER A 343 10.84 20.56 0.08
N LEU A 344 9.85 19.66 0.02
CA LEU A 344 8.43 20.03 -0.09
C LEU A 344 7.96 20.81 1.14
N ASN A 345 8.28 20.33 2.35
CA ASN A 345 7.91 21.02 3.60
C ASN A 345 8.56 22.41 3.74
N ASN A 346 9.79 22.59 3.25
CA ASN A 346 10.46 23.89 3.30
C ASN A 346 9.88 24.93 2.31
N HIS A 347 9.20 24.48 1.26
CA HIS A 347 8.76 25.36 0.15
C HIS A 347 7.23 25.44 -0.02
N LEU A 348 6.45 24.60 0.65
CA LEU A 348 5.00 24.57 0.57
C LEU A 348 4.39 24.93 1.93
N PRO A 349 3.95 26.19 2.14
CA PRO A 349 3.43 26.62 3.43
C PRO A 349 2.19 25.81 3.83
N ASP A 350 2.04 25.55 5.12
CA ASP A 350 0.94 24.78 5.72
C ASP A 350 0.87 23.30 5.31
N ALA A 351 1.82 22.81 4.50
CA ALA A 351 1.90 21.40 4.14
C ALA A 351 2.67 20.61 5.21
N GLN A 352 2.22 19.37 5.41
CA GLN A 352 2.85 18.36 6.24
C GLN A 352 2.99 17.10 5.38
N PHE A 353 4.11 17.01 4.67
CA PHE A 353 4.55 15.77 4.04
C PHE A 353 5.36 14.97 5.03
N VAL A 354 5.04 13.70 5.20
CA VAL A 354 5.83 12.78 6.02
C VAL A 354 6.32 11.64 5.14
N TYR A 355 7.62 11.35 5.23
CA TYR A 355 8.18 10.17 4.62
C TYR A 355 7.85 8.97 5.49
N VAL A 356 7.17 7.98 4.92
CA VAL A 356 6.94 6.72 5.60
C VAL A 356 7.97 5.73 5.09
N PRO A 357 8.86 5.20 5.94
CA PRO A 357 9.74 4.12 5.51
C PRO A 357 8.87 2.92 5.15
N ALA A 358 9.01 2.43 3.92
CA ALA A 358 8.52 1.09 3.63
C ALA A 358 9.26 0.08 4.50
N LEU A 359 8.67 -1.10 4.68
CA LEU A 359 9.36 -2.21 5.30
C LEU A 359 10.69 -2.40 4.55
N GLU A 360 11.80 -2.05 5.20
CA GLU A 360 13.12 -2.37 4.69
C GLU A 360 13.22 -3.90 4.70
N LEU A 361 12.95 -4.50 3.55
CA LEU A 361 13.36 -5.85 3.20
C LEU A 361 14.89 -5.80 2.99
N SER A 362 15.62 -5.35 3.99
CA SER A 362 17.09 -5.32 4.03
C SER A 362 17.51 -6.08 5.28
N GLU A 363 18.77 -6.50 5.34
CA GLU A 363 19.36 -7.25 6.45
C GLU A 363 19.18 -6.59 7.84
N HIS A 364 18.72 -5.33 7.87
CA HIS A 364 18.59 -4.50 9.07
C HIS A 364 17.23 -3.80 9.09
N ILE A 365 16.21 -4.49 9.57
CA ILE A 365 14.99 -3.78 9.99
C ILE A 365 15.38 -2.80 11.09
N PRO A 366 14.90 -1.54 11.06
CA PRO A 366 15.15 -0.57 12.12
C PRO A 366 14.36 -0.88 13.41
N VAL A 367 14.05 -2.14 13.68
CA VAL A 367 13.61 -2.65 14.98
C VAL A 367 14.84 -3.29 15.63
N PRO A 368 15.46 -2.64 16.63
CA PRO A 368 16.64 -3.17 17.29
C PRO A 368 16.40 -4.61 17.77
N GLY A 369 17.20 -5.55 17.26
CA GLY A 369 17.21 -6.94 17.71
C GLY A 369 16.35 -7.95 16.91
N ILE A 370 15.64 -7.54 15.85
CA ILE A 370 14.87 -8.48 15.00
C ILE A 370 15.54 -8.63 13.64
N LYS A 371 16.05 -9.84 13.36
CA LYS A 371 16.52 -10.25 12.02
C LYS A 371 15.52 -11.25 11.46
N PHE A 372 14.91 -10.94 10.31
CA PHE A 372 14.05 -11.91 9.64
C PHE A 372 14.84 -12.79 8.66
N LEU A 373 14.39 -14.03 8.52
CA LEU A 373 14.76 -14.94 7.45
C LEU A 373 13.98 -14.56 6.19
N VAL A 374 14.69 -14.45 5.06
CA VAL A 374 14.12 -14.03 3.76
C VAL A 374 13.42 -15.18 3.03
N LYS A 375 13.61 -16.43 3.49
CA LYS A 375 12.92 -17.61 2.95
C LYS A 375 11.41 -17.58 3.27
N PRO A 376 10.52 -18.04 2.37
CA PRO A 376 9.12 -18.25 2.70
C PRO A 376 8.97 -19.26 3.84
N CYS A 377 8.04 -18.99 4.74
CA CYS A 377 7.78 -19.85 5.88
C CYS A 377 6.94 -21.11 5.53
N CYS A 378 6.17 -21.09 4.45
CA CYS A 378 5.43 -22.26 3.98
C CYS A 378 6.06 -22.91 2.74
N GLU A 379 5.72 -24.17 2.51
CA GLU A 379 5.93 -24.81 1.20
C GLU A 379 4.94 -24.19 0.20
N VAL A 380 5.46 -23.73 -0.94
CA VAL A 380 4.68 -22.99 -1.94
C VAL A 380 4.40 -23.84 -3.18
N SER A 381 3.26 -23.59 -3.81
CA SER A 381 2.90 -24.16 -5.11
C SER A 381 3.82 -23.59 -6.20
N SER A 382 4.39 -24.44 -7.05
CA SER A 382 5.15 -23.98 -8.22
C SER A 382 4.27 -23.25 -9.26
N THR A 383 2.95 -23.44 -9.22
CA THR A 383 2.02 -22.80 -10.16
C THR A 383 1.59 -21.41 -9.69
N THR A 384 1.36 -21.22 -8.39
CA THR A 384 0.78 -19.98 -7.87
C THR A 384 1.72 -19.19 -6.97
N GLY A 385 2.81 -19.78 -6.50
CA GLY A 385 3.70 -19.22 -5.46
C GLY A 385 3.05 -19.04 -4.08
N LEU A 386 1.78 -19.42 -3.92
CA LEU A 386 1.05 -19.41 -2.65
C LEU A 386 1.31 -20.67 -1.84
N CYS A 387 1.07 -20.64 -0.53
CA CYS A 387 1.21 -21.81 0.33
C CYS A 387 0.37 -22.99 -0.16
N ILE A 388 0.94 -24.19 -0.12
CA ILE A 388 0.22 -25.43 -0.42
C ILE A 388 -0.83 -25.67 0.67
N ARG A 389 -2.07 -25.92 0.23
CA ARG A 389 -3.22 -26.12 1.11
C ARG A 389 -2.98 -27.26 2.10
N GLY A 390 -3.19 -26.97 3.38
CA GLY A 390 -3.12 -27.95 4.49
C GLY A 390 -1.70 -28.33 4.92
N LYS A 391 -0.66 -27.84 4.24
CA LYS A 391 0.73 -28.06 4.66
C LYS A 391 1.05 -27.16 5.85
N ALA A 392 1.70 -27.74 6.86
CA ALA A 392 2.14 -26.98 8.03
C ALA A 392 3.20 -25.93 7.61
N PRO A 393 3.06 -24.67 8.06
CA PRO A 393 4.10 -23.68 7.87
C PRO A 393 5.25 -23.94 8.86
N CYS A 394 6.33 -23.19 8.73
CA CYS A 394 7.43 -23.18 9.70
C CYS A 394 6.93 -22.88 11.13
N PRO A 395 7.60 -23.43 12.18
CA PRO A 395 7.20 -23.20 13.57
C PRO A 395 7.41 -21.74 13.99
N ASP A 396 8.57 -21.15 13.68
CA ASP A 396 8.97 -19.79 14.09
C ASP A 396 8.59 -18.73 13.06
N ARG A 397 7.29 -18.59 12.79
CA ARG A 397 6.74 -17.67 11.77
C ARG A 397 7.14 -16.21 12.00
N SER A 398 7.25 -15.80 13.26
CA SER A 398 7.64 -14.44 13.62
C SER A 398 9.11 -14.12 13.34
N LEU A 399 9.92 -15.10 12.94
CA LEU A 399 11.30 -14.89 12.50
C LEU A 399 11.42 -14.83 10.98
N HIS A 400 10.33 -15.01 10.22
CA HIS A 400 10.35 -15.01 8.77
C HIS A 400 9.76 -13.71 8.23
N LEU A 401 10.38 -13.19 7.16
CA LEU A 401 9.91 -11.99 6.49
C LEU A 401 8.69 -12.30 5.63
N PHE A 402 8.74 -13.44 4.93
CA PHE A 402 7.72 -13.88 3.98
C PHE A 402 6.97 -15.11 4.47
N PHE A 403 5.66 -15.12 4.28
CA PHE A 403 4.84 -16.28 4.54
C PHE A 403 4.84 -17.23 3.35
N ASP A 404 4.59 -16.70 2.14
CA ASP A 404 4.69 -17.39 0.84
C ASP A 404 5.68 -16.64 -0.09
N ASN A 405 5.67 -16.88 -1.41
CA ASN A 405 6.66 -16.25 -2.31
C ASN A 405 6.49 -14.74 -2.52
N PHE A 406 5.37 -14.16 -2.09
CA PHE A 406 5.04 -12.78 -2.37
C PHE A 406 4.70 -11.99 -1.11
N HIS A 407 4.03 -12.62 -0.15
CA HIS A 407 3.37 -11.92 0.93
C HIS A 407 4.15 -12.02 2.25
N PRO A 408 4.35 -10.90 2.96
CA PRO A 408 4.94 -10.88 4.27
C PRO A 408 4.22 -11.73 5.32
N THR A 409 4.96 -12.15 6.34
CA THR A 409 4.35 -12.68 7.57
C THR A 409 3.62 -11.58 8.33
N SER A 410 2.69 -11.97 9.21
CA SER A 410 1.98 -11.03 10.06
C SER A 410 2.91 -10.25 10.99
N ALA A 411 4.03 -10.86 11.42
CA ALA A 411 5.06 -10.16 12.20
C ALA A 411 5.73 -9.04 11.39
N ALA A 412 6.06 -9.32 10.12
CA ALA A 412 6.60 -8.33 9.21
C ALA A 412 5.59 -7.21 8.90
N TYR A 413 4.31 -7.56 8.69
CA TYR A 413 3.25 -6.56 8.53
C TYR A 413 3.04 -5.70 9.78
N LYS A 414 3.14 -6.29 10.98
CA LYS A 414 3.04 -5.55 12.24
C LYS A 414 4.17 -4.54 12.40
N ALA A 415 5.40 -4.94 12.06
CA ALA A 415 6.55 -4.04 12.07
C ALA A 415 6.37 -2.89 11.05
N ALA A 416 5.90 -3.20 9.84
CA ALA A 416 5.60 -2.22 8.81
C ALA A 416 4.51 -1.22 9.26
N ALA A 417 3.44 -1.71 9.88
CA ALA A 417 2.37 -0.87 10.39
C ALA A 417 2.83 0.02 11.55
N ALA A 418 3.66 -0.49 12.46
CA ALA A 418 4.21 0.30 13.56
C ALA A 418 5.12 1.43 13.04
N ALA A 419 5.98 1.13 12.07
CA ALA A 419 6.81 2.14 11.41
C ALA A 419 5.95 3.17 10.67
N ALA A 420 4.95 2.72 9.92
CA ALA A 420 4.04 3.62 9.22
C ALA A 420 3.24 4.50 10.18
N TYR A 421 2.73 3.93 11.27
CA TYR A 421 1.98 4.65 12.29
C TYR A 421 2.82 5.70 13.01
N ALA A 422 4.05 5.38 13.39
CA ALA A 422 4.96 6.32 14.06
C ALA A 422 5.18 7.60 13.25
N GLU A 423 5.14 7.50 11.92
CA GLU A 423 5.28 8.63 11.01
C GLU A 423 3.95 9.38 10.79
N ILE A 424 2.83 8.67 10.64
CA ILE A 424 1.54 9.31 10.32
C ILE A 424 0.76 9.81 11.55
N VAL A 425 1.10 9.38 12.76
CA VAL A 425 0.36 9.77 13.98
C VAL A 425 0.36 11.28 14.19
N GLU A 426 1.48 11.95 13.89
CA GLU A 426 1.58 13.42 13.95
C GLU A 426 0.72 14.12 12.89
N LEU A 427 0.43 13.44 11.77
CA LEU A 427 -0.50 13.95 10.75
C LEU A 427 -1.96 13.75 11.14
N ILE A 428 -2.26 12.84 12.07
CA ILE A 428 -3.64 12.52 12.44
C ILE A 428 -4.11 13.42 13.60
N GLN A 429 -3.20 13.73 14.52
CA GLN A 429 -3.38 14.75 15.56
C GLN A 429 -3.49 16.16 14.94
#